data_AF-A0A182SM77-F1
#
_entry.id   AF-A0A182SM77-F1
#
_cell.length_a   1.000
_cell.length_b   1.000
_cell.length_c   1.000
_cell.angle_alpha   90.00
_cell.angle_beta   90.00
_cell.angle_gamma   90.00
#
_symmetry.space_group_name_H-M   'P 1'
#
loop_
_entity.id
_entity.type
_entity.pdbx_description
1 polymer ?
#
loop_
_entity_poly.entity_id
_entity_poly.type
_entity_poly.pdbx_seq_one_letter_code
_entity_poly.pdbx_strand_id
1 'polypeptide(L)'
;MRWFLVKNVYESVQPFMNLLGLIGLAPFGNRLSMKPADRCLEMVYVLVYIGLYSYAIYAFLFVANVADFHLSVIIGTIECINLSCQYLTMVFAILFAWTVKGRIVSILHMLHECDLQLSTFGPSIDHRQLHMKVSILAVGIVCSYLLLIAVHLPLIMELVPHVEPSLKEILPSSMFGLCFLLQICQFLFFLLVLKDRYCAVNRAFR
;
A
#
# COMPACT_ATOMS: atom_id res chain seq x y z
N MET A 1 -18.41 -12.61 -14.58
CA MET A 1 -17.51 -12.77 -13.41
C MET A 1 -16.06 -13.00 -13.86
N ARG A 2 -15.34 -11.97 -14.35
CA ARG A 2 -13.91 -12.10 -14.75
C ARG A 2 -12.94 -12.04 -13.56
N TRP A 3 -13.34 -11.41 -12.45
CA TRP A 3 -12.52 -11.22 -11.25
C TRP A 3 -12.10 -12.54 -10.57
N PHE A 4 -12.94 -13.59 -10.68
CA PHE A 4 -12.66 -14.90 -10.07
C PHE A 4 -12.01 -15.91 -11.03
N LEU A 5 -11.79 -15.52 -12.29
CA LEU A 5 -11.17 -16.39 -13.29
C LEU A 5 -9.65 -16.22 -13.25
N VAL A 6 -9.05 -16.55 -12.11
CA VAL A 6 -7.64 -16.33 -11.80
C VAL A 6 -6.85 -17.58 -12.18
N LYS A 7 -5.91 -17.45 -13.10
CA LYS A 7 -5.10 -18.56 -13.62
C LYS A 7 -3.63 -18.47 -13.22
N ASN A 8 -3.12 -17.25 -13.00
CA ASN A 8 -1.70 -17.02 -12.84
C ASN A 8 -1.38 -16.19 -11.58
N VAL A 9 -0.11 -16.20 -11.20
CA VAL A 9 0.43 -15.43 -10.06
C VAL A 9 0.07 -13.95 -10.13
N TYR A 10 0.23 -13.35 -11.30
CA TYR A 10 -0.01 -11.92 -11.53
C TYR A 10 -1.45 -11.51 -11.17
N GLU A 11 -2.42 -12.33 -11.58
CA GLU A 11 -3.85 -12.10 -11.28
C GLU A 11 -4.16 -12.38 -9.81
N SER A 12 -3.45 -13.33 -9.18
CA SER A 12 -3.65 -13.66 -7.77
C SER A 12 -3.20 -12.55 -6.81
N VAL A 13 -2.14 -11.81 -7.17
CA VAL A 13 -1.61 -10.70 -6.35
C VAL A 13 -2.24 -9.34 -6.69
N GLN A 14 -2.97 -9.27 -7.80
CA GLN A 14 -3.55 -8.04 -8.34
C GLN A 14 -4.36 -7.20 -7.34
N PRO A 15 -5.20 -7.76 -6.44
CA PRO A 15 -5.98 -6.95 -5.50
C PRO A 15 -5.11 -6.08 -4.61
N PHE A 16 -4.00 -6.62 -4.12
CA PHE A 16 -3.07 -5.89 -3.26
C PHE A 16 -2.18 -4.93 -4.07
N MET A 17 -1.74 -5.33 -5.27
CA MET A 17 -0.98 -4.45 -6.16
C MET A 17 -1.79 -3.23 -6.60
N ASN A 18 -3.09 -3.40 -6.87
CA ASN A 18 -4.00 -2.29 -7.16
C ASN A 18 -4.12 -1.33 -5.97
N LEU A 19 -4.23 -1.87 -4.75
CA LEU A 19 -4.31 -1.07 -3.54
C LEU A 19 -3.01 -0.26 -3.33
N LEU A 20 -1.84 -0.87 -3.54
CA LEU A 20 -0.57 -0.15 -3.52
C LEU A 20 -0.49 0.93 -4.61
N GLY A 21 -1.04 0.66 -5.80
CA GLY A 21 -1.09 1.61 -6.91
C GLY A 21 -2.05 2.79 -6.69
N LEU A 22 -3.08 2.63 -5.86
CA LEU A 22 -3.98 3.73 -5.48
C LEU A 22 -3.33 4.72 -4.49
N ILE A 23 -2.23 4.32 -3.86
CA ILE A 23 -1.60 5.05 -2.75
C ILE A 23 -0.15 5.45 -3.10
N GLY A 24 0.27 5.32 -4.36
CA GLY A 24 1.60 5.76 -4.80
C GLY A 24 2.71 4.74 -4.64
N LEU A 25 2.45 3.58 -4.02
CA LEU A 25 3.46 2.57 -3.68
C LEU A 25 3.72 1.54 -4.79
N ALA A 26 2.88 1.49 -5.83
CA ALA A 26 3.10 0.63 -7.00
C ALA A 26 2.88 1.39 -8.32
N PRO A 27 3.88 2.17 -8.79
CA PRO A 27 3.84 2.87 -10.10
C PRO A 27 3.60 1.97 -11.32
N PHE A 28 3.71 0.64 -11.18
CA PHE A 28 3.88 -0.30 -12.30
C PHE A 28 2.56 -0.74 -12.94
N GLY A 29 1.43 -0.50 -12.27
CA GLY A 29 0.13 -1.02 -12.70
C GLY A 29 0.17 -2.51 -13.09
N ASN A 30 -0.88 -2.97 -13.77
CA ASN A 30 -0.99 -4.36 -14.25
C ASN A 30 -0.12 -4.68 -15.48
N ARG A 31 0.74 -3.79 -15.94
CA ARG A 31 1.42 -3.93 -17.24
C ARG A 31 2.90 -4.26 -17.03
N LEU A 32 3.17 -5.56 -16.95
CA LEU A 32 4.52 -6.14 -16.84
C LEU A 32 5.41 -5.91 -18.08
N SER A 33 4.87 -5.37 -19.18
CA SER A 33 5.62 -5.01 -20.38
C SER A 33 5.23 -3.59 -20.78
N MET A 34 6.17 -2.65 -20.69
CA MET A 34 5.92 -1.23 -20.95
C MET A 34 6.95 -0.64 -21.91
N LYS A 35 6.44 0.23 -22.79
CA LYS A 35 7.18 0.93 -23.85
C LYS A 35 7.93 2.12 -23.23
N PRO A 36 8.96 2.67 -23.89
CA PRO A 36 9.72 3.83 -23.37
C PRO A 36 8.86 5.08 -23.06
N ALA A 37 7.74 5.27 -23.75
CA ALA A 37 6.77 6.35 -23.47
C ALA A 37 6.14 6.25 -22.05
N ASP A 38 6.07 5.04 -21.49
CA ASP A 38 5.46 4.81 -20.18
C ASP A 38 6.38 5.28 -19.03
N ARG A 39 7.70 5.44 -19.26
CA ARG A 39 8.64 5.93 -18.24
C ARG A 39 8.35 7.36 -17.79
N CYS A 40 7.91 8.21 -18.72
CA CYS A 40 7.53 9.59 -18.41
C CYS A 40 6.27 9.61 -17.53
N LEU A 41 5.27 8.78 -17.87
CA LEU A 41 4.04 8.65 -17.07
C LEU A 41 4.32 8.12 -15.66
N GLU A 42 5.23 7.16 -15.51
CA GLU A 42 5.65 6.67 -14.19
C GLU A 42 6.35 7.76 -13.36
N MET A 43 7.22 8.56 -13.98
CA MET A 43 7.88 9.66 -13.30
C MET A 43 6.86 10.73 -12.87
N VAL A 44 5.92 11.08 -13.74
CA VAL A 44 4.82 12.00 -13.43
C VAL A 44 3.98 11.44 -12.28
N TYR A 45 3.63 10.15 -12.32
CA TYR A 45 2.90 9.48 -11.23
C TYR A 45 3.64 9.61 -9.89
N VAL A 46 4.95 9.31 -9.86
CA VAL A 46 5.77 9.41 -8.64
C VAL A 46 5.80 10.85 -8.13
N LEU A 47 6.01 11.83 -9.02
CA LEU A 47 6.04 13.25 -8.66
C LEU A 47 4.69 13.73 -8.12
N VAL A 48 3.57 13.27 -8.70
CA VAL A 48 2.22 13.61 -8.22
C VAL A 48 2.00 13.11 -6.80
N TYR A 49 2.36 11.86 -6.48
CA TYR A 49 2.20 11.33 -5.13
C TYR A 49 3.15 11.99 -4.13
N ILE A 50 4.41 12.25 -4.52
CA ILE A 50 5.33 13.01 -3.66
C ILE A 50 4.73 14.39 -3.37
N GLY A 51 4.27 15.12 -4.39
CA GLY A 51 3.64 16.44 -4.22
C GLY A 51 2.37 16.39 -3.37
N LEU A 52 1.52 15.38 -3.54
CA LEU A 52 0.32 15.18 -2.74
C LEU A 52 0.66 14.96 -1.25
N TYR A 53 1.66 14.13 -0.96
CA TYR A 53 2.10 13.90 0.41
C TYR A 53 2.87 15.10 1.00
N SER A 54 3.67 15.81 0.21
CA SER A 54 4.28 17.08 0.63
C SER A 54 3.21 18.10 1.02
N TYR A 55 2.14 18.20 0.23
CA TYR A 55 1.01 19.07 0.53
C TYR A 55 0.28 18.63 1.80
N ALA A 56 0.06 17.32 2.00
CA ALA A 56 -0.57 16.79 3.21
C ALA A 56 0.16 17.25 4.48
N ILE A 57 1.50 17.13 4.49
CA ILE A 57 2.31 17.53 5.64
C ILE A 57 2.42 19.04 5.78
N TYR A 58 2.50 19.77 4.68
CA TYR A 58 2.42 21.22 4.73
C TYR A 58 1.11 21.67 5.38
N ALA A 59 -0.02 21.09 4.97
CA ALA A 59 -1.32 21.35 5.55
C ALA A 59 -1.34 20.99 7.04
N PHE A 60 -0.76 19.86 7.44
CA PHE A 60 -0.66 19.48 8.85
C PHE A 60 0.19 20.43 9.70
N LEU A 61 1.39 20.75 9.23
CA LEU A 61 2.34 21.53 10.02
C LEU A 61 1.97 23.01 10.09
N PHE A 62 1.44 23.57 9.00
CA PHE A 62 1.29 25.02 8.86
C PHE A 62 -0.17 25.50 8.78
N VAL A 63 -1.09 24.69 8.26
CA VAL A 63 -2.51 25.10 8.11
C VAL A 63 -3.33 24.66 9.31
N ALA A 64 -3.18 23.41 9.74
CA ALA A 64 -3.81 22.88 10.94
C ALA A 64 -3.11 23.36 12.23
N ASN A 65 -1.85 23.82 12.15
CA ASN A 65 -1.06 24.28 13.31
C ASN A 65 -1.15 23.32 14.51
N VAL A 66 -0.75 22.05 14.32
CA VAL A 66 -0.80 20.97 15.35
C VAL A 66 -0.15 21.35 16.68
N ALA A 67 0.72 22.36 16.71
CA ALA A 67 1.27 22.92 17.95
C ALA A 67 0.20 23.51 18.89
N ASP A 68 -0.90 24.05 18.37
CA ASP A 68 -2.01 24.61 19.15
C ASP A 68 -3.02 23.54 19.62
N PHE A 69 -2.97 22.34 19.04
CA PHE A 69 -3.85 21.22 19.40
C PHE A 69 -3.46 20.54 20.71
N HIS A 70 -2.18 20.64 21.11
CA HIS A 70 -1.70 20.03 22.33
C HIS A 70 -1.49 21.07 23.42
N LEU A 71 -2.05 20.81 24.61
CA LEU A 71 -1.84 21.60 25.83
C LEU A 71 -0.36 21.75 26.23
N SER A 72 0.55 20.97 25.64
CA SER A 72 1.98 20.98 25.91
C SER A 72 2.79 21.10 24.61
N VAL A 73 3.67 22.10 24.57
CA VAL A 73 4.65 22.35 23.50
C VAL A 73 5.53 21.12 23.22
N ILE A 74 5.82 20.31 24.25
CA ILE A 74 6.65 19.10 24.11
C ILE A 74 5.93 18.05 23.26
N ILE A 75 4.63 17.84 23.50
CA ILE A 75 3.82 16.85 22.76
C ILE A 75 3.70 17.28 21.30
N GLY A 76 3.38 18.55 21.04
CA GLY A 76 3.31 19.08 19.67
C GLY A 76 4.63 18.97 18.92
N THR A 77 5.77 19.20 19.60
CA THR A 77 7.10 19.06 18.98
C THR A 77 7.41 17.60 18.61
N ILE A 78 7.10 16.65 19.50
CA ILE A 78 7.30 15.22 19.24
C ILE A 78 6.42 14.76 18.06
N GLU A 79 5.18 15.23 18.00
CA GLU A 79 4.25 14.87 16.92
C GLU A 79 4.71 15.43 15.56
N CYS A 80 5.19 16.67 15.52
CA CYS A 80 5.82 17.26 14.33
C CYS A 80 7.03 16.46 13.84
N ILE A 81 7.92 16.04 14.75
CA ILE A 81 9.09 15.22 14.41
C ILE A 81 8.63 13.86 13.87
N ASN A 82 7.66 13.22 14.53
CA ASN A 82 7.11 11.93 14.10
C ASN A 82 6.48 12.02 12.70
N LEU A 83 5.65 13.03 12.43
CA LEU A 83 5.04 13.26 11.12
C LEU A 83 6.11 13.50 10.04
N SER A 84 7.16 14.27 10.36
CA SER A 84 8.29 14.51 9.45
C SER A 84 9.07 13.23 9.14
N CYS A 85 9.30 12.37 10.15
CA CYS A 85 9.92 11.06 9.94
C CYS A 85 9.06 10.14 9.07
N GLN A 86 7.75 10.12 9.30
CA GLN A 86 6.81 9.32 8.51
C GLN A 86 6.77 9.80 7.05
N TYR A 87 6.84 11.11 6.82
CA TYR A 87 6.98 11.68 5.48
C TYR A 87 8.21 11.16 4.74
N LEU A 88 9.38 11.29 5.37
CA LEU A 88 10.64 10.87 4.77
C LEU A 88 10.60 9.38 4.43
N THR A 89 10.01 8.58 5.33
CA THR A 89 9.81 7.15 5.12
C THR A 89 8.91 6.87 3.91
N MET A 90 7.82 7.62 3.72
CA MET A 90 6.95 7.46 2.55
C MET A 90 7.60 7.87 1.25
N VAL A 91 8.24 9.03 1.21
CA VAL A 91 8.96 9.50 0.02
C VAL A 91 10.04 8.49 -0.35
N PHE A 92 10.78 8.00 0.64
CA PHE A 92 11.74 6.92 0.45
C PHE A 92 11.07 5.66 -0.11
N ALA A 93 9.95 5.20 0.45
CA ALA A 93 9.25 4.01 0.01
C ALA A 93 8.76 4.12 -1.45
N ILE A 94 8.23 5.28 -1.86
CA ILE A 94 7.77 5.54 -3.23
C ILE A 94 8.96 5.50 -4.20
N LEU A 95 10.05 6.20 -3.88
CA LEU A 95 11.26 6.22 -4.70
C LEU A 95 11.92 4.83 -4.77
N PHE A 96 11.97 4.14 -3.64
CA PHE A 96 12.50 2.79 -3.55
C PHE A 96 11.69 1.83 -4.40
N ALA A 97 10.35 1.82 -4.25
CA ALA A 97 9.46 1.01 -5.06
C ALA A 97 9.71 1.27 -6.55
N TRP A 98 9.72 2.54 -6.96
CA TRP A 98 9.98 2.94 -8.35
C TRP A 98 11.33 2.43 -8.88
N THR A 99 12.36 2.44 -8.03
CA THR A 99 13.71 1.97 -8.37
C THR A 99 13.77 0.44 -8.48
N VAL A 100 13.17 -0.29 -7.54
CA VAL A 100 13.26 -1.77 -7.47
C VAL A 100 12.21 -2.51 -8.28
N LYS A 101 11.35 -1.79 -9.00
CA LYS A 101 10.25 -2.34 -9.81
C LYS A 101 10.64 -3.51 -10.73
N GLY A 102 11.79 -3.39 -11.39
CA GLY A 102 12.28 -4.43 -12.29
C GLY A 102 12.58 -5.72 -11.54
N ARG A 103 13.07 -5.60 -10.30
CA ARG A 103 13.28 -6.76 -9.42
C ARG A 103 11.95 -7.37 -8.98
N ILE A 104 10.94 -6.55 -8.63
CA ILE A 104 9.61 -7.05 -8.25
C ILE A 104 8.99 -7.86 -9.42
N VAL A 105 9.05 -7.31 -10.63
CA VAL A 105 8.58 -8.00 -11.85
C VAL A 105 9.35 -9.29 -12.07
N SER A 106 10.68 -9.28 -11.96
CA SER A 106 11.51 -10.48 -12.08
C SER A 106 11.16 -11.54 -11.04
N ILE A 107 10.88 -11.14 -9.80
CA ILE A 107 10.48 -12.06 -8.72
C ILE A 107 9.12 -12.68 -9.04
N LEU A 108 8.14 -11.89 -9.49
CA LEU A 108 6.84 -12.41 -9.91
C LEU A 108 6.97 -13.39 -11.09
N HIS A 109 7.86 -13.12 -12.02
CA HIS A 109 8.18 -14.03 -13.12
C HIS A 109 8.80 -15.34 -12.63
N MET A 110 9.79 -15.27 -11.73
CA MET A 110 10.38 -16.47 -11.11
C MET A 110 9.33 -17.27 -10.34
N LEU A 111 8.45 -16.61 -9.59
CA LEU A 111 7.36 -17.28 -8.88
C LEU A 111 6.40 -17.97 -9.86
N HIS A 112 6.09 -17.34 -10.99
CA HIS A 112 5.25 -17.96 -12.01
C HIS A 112 5.92 -19.21 -12.61
N GLU A 113 7.21 -19.13 -12.92
CA GLU A 113 7.98 -20.26 -13.44
C GLU A 113 8.05 -21.41 -12.41
N CYS A 114 8.27 -21.10 -11.13
CA CYS A 114 8.22 -22.08 -10.06
C CYS A 114 6.85 -22.76 -9.98
N ASP A 115 5.75 -22.02 -10.13
CA ASP A 115 4.41 -22.58 -10.08
C ASP A 115 4.12 -23.50 -11.27
N LEU A 116 4.62 -23.15 -12.47
CA LEU A 116 4.56 -24.01 -13.65
C LEU A 116 5.36 -25.30 -13.47
N GLN A 117 6.59 -25.20 -12.98
CA GLN A 117 7.43 -26.37 -12.70
C GLN A 117 6.79 -27.25 -11.63
N LEU A 118 6.27 -26.68 -10.56
CA LEU A 118 5.67 -27.44 -9.47
C LEU A 118 4.40 -28.18 -9.91
N SER A 119 3.67 -27.64 -10.89
CA SER A 119 2.49 -28.30 -11.46
C SER A 119 2.78 -29.62 -12.18
N THR A 120 4.05 -29.89 -12.55
CA THR A 120 4.44 -31.18 -13.14
C THR A 120 4.68 -32.25 -12.08
N PHE A 121 4.99 -31.86 -10.85
CA PHE A 121 5.30 -32.77 -9.74
C PHE A 121 4.12 -33.04 -8.80
N GLY A 122 3.02 -32.29 -8.92
CA GLY A 122 1.87 -32.40 -8.03
C GLY A 122 0.70 -31.54 -8.45
N PRO A 123 -0.34 -31.42 -7.61
CA PRO A 123 -1.50 -30.60 -7.93
C PRO A 123 -1.09 -29.13 -8.09
N SER A 124 -1.62 -28.49 -9.13
CA SER A 124 -1.39 -27.06 -9.40
C SER A 124 -1.80 -26.20 -8.21
N ILE A 125 -1.06 -25.11 -7.96
CA ILE A 125 -1.40 -24.15 -6.93
C ILE A 125 -2.75 -23.50 -7.22
N ASP A 126 -3.62 -23.43 -6.21
CA ASP A 126 -4.91 -22.78 -6.33
C ASP A 126 -4.78 -21.25 -6.28
N HIS A 127 -4.54 -20.65 -7.44
CA HIS A 127 -4.45 -19.20 -7.60
C HIS A 127 -5.75 -18.46 -7.23
N ARG A 128 -6.92 -19.13 -7.33
CA ARG A 128 -8.20 -18.54 -6.94
C ARG A 128 -8.30 -18.42 -5.43
N GLN A 129 -7.89 -19.45 -4.68
CA GLN A 129 -7.85 -19.38 -3.23
C GLN A 129 -6.87 -18.30 -2.75
N LEU A 130 -5.69 -18.22 -3.36
CA LEU A 130 -4.72 -17.17 -3.06
C LEU A 130 -5.29 -15.77 -3.33
N HIS A 131 -5.92 -15.56 -4.49
CA HIS A 131 -6.57 -14.30 -4.83
C HIS A 131 -7.65 -13.90 -3.83
N MET A 132 -8.45 -14.86 -3.34
CA MET A 132 -9.46 -14.60 -2.31
C MET A 132 -8.82 -14.17 -0.99
N LYS A 133 -7.77 -14.88 -0.52
CA LYS A 133 -7.05 -14.51 0.70
C LYS A 133 -6.46 -13.10 0.60
N VAL A 134 -5.82 -12.78 -0.54
CA VAL A 134 -5.24 -11.46 -0.80
C VAL A 134 -6.32 -10.38 -0.90
N SER A 135 -7.47 -10.68 -1.52
CA SER A 135 -8.62 -9.77 -1.59
C SER A 135 -9.20 -9.48 -0.19
N ILE A 136 -9.38 -10.52 0.63
CA ILE A 136 -9.87 -10.38 2.00
C ILE A 136 -8.89 -9.55 2.83
N LEU A 137 -7.59 -9.77 2.67
CA LEU A 137 -6.56 -8.95 3.32
C LEU A 137 -6.66 -7.48 2.88
N ALA A 138 -6.72 -7.20 1.58
CA ALA A 138 -6.82 -5.85 1.04
C ALA A 138 -8.09 -5.13 1.52
N VAL A 139 -9.26 -5.79 1.44
CA VAL A 139 -10.52 -5.25 1.94
C VAL A 139 -10.45 -5.05 3.47
N GLY A 140 -9.90 -6.01 4.20
CA GLY A 140 -9.72 -5.93 5.65
C GLY A 140 -8.88 -4.73 6.08
N ILE A 141 -7.79 -4.43 5.36
CA ILE A 141 -6.95 -3.24 5.60
C ILE A 141 -7.74 -1.95 5.37
N VAL A 142 -8.47 -1.87 4.25
CA VAL A 142 -9.25 -0.66 3.94
C VAL A 142 -10.39 -0.48 4.94
N CYS A 143 -11.14 -1.54 5.25
CA CYS A 143 -12.24 -1.49 6.21
C CYS A 143 -11.76 -1.14 7.62
N SER A 144 -10.66 -1.72 8.10
CA SER A 144 -10.12 -1.41 9.43
C SER A 144 -9.64 0.04 9.51
N TYR A 145 -9.02 0.54 8.44
CA TYR A 145 -8.59 1.93 8.37
C TYR A 145 -9.76 2.91 8.32
N LEU A 146 -10.80 2.62 7.52
CA LEU A 146 -12.02 3.43 7.48
C LEU A 146 -12.73 3.44 8.83
N LEU A 147 -12.80 2.31 9.52
CA LEU A 147 -13.35 2.24 10.88
C LEU A 147 -12.55 3.10 11.85
N LEU A 148 -11.22 3.04 11.77
CA LEU A 148 -10.33 3.86 12.60
C LEU A 148 -10.60 5.35 12.38
N ILE A 149 -10.72 5.80 11.13
CA ILE A 149 -11.08 7.19 10.80
C ILE A 149 -12.48 7.53 11.33
N ALA A 150 -13.46 6.66 11.11
CA ALA A 150 -14.85 6.90 11.51
C ALA A 150 -15.01 7.06 13.04
N VAL A 151 -14.13 6.42 13.83
CA VAL A 151 -14.12 6.56 15.29
C VAL A 151 -13.29 7.78 15.73
N HIS A 152 -12.11 8.00 15.14
CA HIS A 152 -11.21 9.06 15.59
C HIS A 152 -11.63 10.46 15.13
N LEU A 153 -12.18 10.60 13.92
CA LEU A 153 -12.53 11.91 13.38
C LEU A 153 -13.60 12.63 14.22
N PRO A 154 -14.71 11.98 14.66
CA PRO A 154 -15.68 12.60 15.56
C PRO A 154 -15.07 12.96 16.93
N LEU A 155 -14.23 12.08 17.47
CA LEU A 155 -13.57 12.32 18.76
C LEU A 155 -12.68 13.57 18.72
N ILE A 156 -11.95 13.78 17.63
CA ILE A 156 -11.13 14.99 17.43
C ILE A 156 -12.01 16.23 17.30
N MET A 157 -13.12 16.14 16.55
CA MET A 157 -14.07 17.26 16.40
C MET A 157 -14.75 17.64 17.72
N GLU A 158 -15.08 16.68 18.57
CA GLU A 158 -15.66 16.94 19.91
C GLU A 158 -14.65 17.59 20.86
N LEU A 159 -13.37 17.20 20.78
CA LEU A 159 -12.35 17.69 21.68
C LEU A 159 -11.82 19.09 21.29
N VAL A 160 -11.89 19.45 19.99
CA VAL A 160 -11.42 20.74 19.46
C VAL A 160 -12.51 21.40 18.61
N PRO A 161 -13.53 22.00 19.26
CA PRO A 161 -14.72 22.53 18.58
C PRO A 161 -14.48 23.78 17.72
N HIS A 162 -13.27 24.33 17.70
CA HIS A 162 -12.91 25.53 16.94
C HIS A 162 -12.27 25.24 15.58
N VAL A 163 -12.03 23.98 15.24
CA VAL A 163 -11.46 23.60 13.96
C VAL A 163 -12.52 22.88 13.14
N GLU A 164 -12.94 23.48 12.03
CA GLU A 164 -13.72 22.81 10.98
C GLU A 164 -12.73 22.19 9.98
N PRO A 165 -12.36 20.91 10.12
CA PRO A 165 -11.42 20.30 9.20
C PRO A 165 -12.03 20.21 7.80
N SER A 166 -11.33 20.76 6.82
CA SER A 166 -11.79 20.75 5.44
C SER A 166 -11.50 19.40 4.79
N LEU A 167 -12.32 18.98 3.82
CA LEU A 167 -12.06 17.78 3.01
C LEU A 167 -10.67 17.80 2.33
N LYS A 168 -10.13 19.00 2.08
CA LYS A 168 -8.81 19.22 1.47
C LYS A 168 -7.65 18.86 2.40
N GLU A 169 -7.89 18.77 3.71
CA GLU A 169 -6.92 18.38 4.73
C GLU A 169 -7.11 16.92 5.15
N ILE A 170 -8.38 16.50 5.33
CA ILE A 170 -8.73 15.14 5.74
C ILE A 170 -8.32 14.12 4.66
N LEU A 171 -8.53 14.43 3.37
CA LEU A 171 -8.26 13.46 2.31
C LEU A 171 -6.75 13.16 2.18
N PRO A 172 -5.84 14.14 2.00
CA PRO A 172 -4.41 13.85 1.94
C PRO A 172 -3.87 13.22 3.23
N SER A 173 -4.43 13.59 4.40
CA SER A 173 -4.13 12.94 5.67
C SER A 173 -4.50 11.46 5.70
N SER A 174 -5.73 11.14 5.28
CA SER A 174 -6.21 9.76 5.28
C SER A 174 -5.42 8.89 4.29
N MET A 175 -5.03 9.47 3.15
CA MET A 175 -4.15 8.80 2.21
C MET A 175 -2.76 8.55 2.81
N PHE A 176 -2.23 9.52 3.56
CA PHE A 176 -0.97 9.39 4.28
C PHE A 176 -1.04 8.24 5.30
N GLY A 177 -2.03 8.22 6.19
CA GLY A 177 -2.16 7.13 7.17
C GLY A 177 -2.36 5.75 6.53
N LEU A 178 -3.14 5.67 5.44
CA LEU A 178 -3.31 4.43 4.69
C LEU A 178 -2.01 3.95 4.01
N CYS A 179 -1.20 4.88 3.48
CA CYS A 179 0.10 4.57 2.91
C CYS A 179 1.02 3.92 3.95
N PHE A 180 1.08 4.48 5.16
CA PHE A 180 1.87 3.93 6.26
C PHE A 180 1.42 2.52 6.66
N LEU A 181 0.10 2.34 6.82
CA LEU A 181 -0.46 1.03 7.15
C LEU A 181 -0.13 -0.01 6.06
N LEU A 182 -0.22 0.37 4.79
CA LEU A 182 0.12 -0.52 3.68
C LEU A 182 1.58 -0.95 3.67
N GLN A 183 2.51 -0.06 4.03
CA GLN A 183 3.93 -0.43 4.17
C GLN A 183 4.14 -1.52 5.21
N ILE A 184 3.41 -1.47 6.33
CA ILE A 184 3.46 -2.53 7.35
C ILE A 184 2.82 -3.82 6.82
N CYS A 185 1.68 -3.72 6.15
CA CYS A 185 0.96 -4.88 5.63
C CYS A 185 1.62 -5.57 4.42
N GLN A 186 2.58 -4.93 3.75
CA GLN A 186 3.35 -5.54 2.66
C GLN A 186 4.05 -6.82 3.09
N PHE A 187 4.57 -6.89 4.32
CA PHE A 187 5.21 -8.09 4.86
C PHE A 187 4.24 -9.28 4.97
N LEU A 188 3.04 -9.03 5.49
CA LEU A 188 1.97 -10.02 5.59
C LEU A 188 1.59 -10.56 4.22
N PHE A 189 1.49 -9.68 3.23
CA PHE A 189 1.24 -10.06 1.83
C PHE A 189 2.33 -11.01 1.30
N PHE A 190 3.61 -10.67 1.45
CA PHE A 190 4.71 -11.53 0.99
C PHE A 190 4.71 -12.90 1.66
N LEU A 191 4.48 -12.95 2.98
CA LEU A 191 4.38 -14.20 3.72
C LEU A 191 3.23 -15.08 3.19
N LEU A 192 2.09 -14.48 2.87
CA LEU A 192 0.92 -15.20 2.35
C LEU A 192 1.20 -15.81 0.97
N VAL A 193 1.86 -15.04 0.09
CA VAL A 193 2.28 -15.47 -1.25
C VAL A 193 3.31 -16.59 -1.20
N LEU A 194 4.24 -16.57 -0.24
CA LEU A 194 5.26 -17.61 -0.08
C LEU A 194 4.73 -18.88 0.58
N LYS A 195 3.84 -18.74 1.57
CA LYS A 195 3.29 -19.87 2.35
C LYS A 195 2.64 -20.93 1.47
N ASP A 196 1.77 -20.52 0.54
CA ASP A 196 1.01 -21.47 -0.28
C ASP A 196 1.95 -22.27 -1.22
N ARG A 197 3.02 -21.63 -1.72
CA ARG A 197 4.07 -22.31 -2.52
C ARG A 197 4.92 -23.26 -1.70
N TYR A 198 5.33 -22.84 -0.51
CA TYR A 198 6.08 -23.69 0.41
C TYR A 198 5.27 -24.94 0.79
N CYS A 199 3.97 -24.79 1.05
CA CYS A 199 3.07 -25.92 1.29
C CYS A 199 2.95 -26.85 0.08
N ALA A 200 2.93 -26.30 -1.14
CA ALA A 200 2.86 -27.11 -2.36
C ALA A 200 4.16 -27.89 -2.60
N VAL A 201 5.33 -27.26 -2.41
CA VAL A 201 6.64 -27.94 -2.46
C VAL A 201 6.69 -29.08 -1.45
N ASN A 202 6.28 -28.84 -0.20
CA ASN A 202 6.28 -29.87 0.83
C ASN A 202 5.31 -31.04 0.55
N ARG A 203 4.27 -30.84 -0.28
CA ARG A 203 3.38 -31.93 -0.71
C ARG A 203 3.93 -32.71 -1.91
N ALA A 204 4.69 -32.06 -2.79
CA ALA A 204 5.27 -32.71 -3.96
C ALA A 204 6.43 -33.66 -3.61
N PHE A 205 7.16 -33.38 -2.52
CA PHE A 205 8.35 -34.13 -2.10
C PHE A 205 8.18 -34.92 -0.80
N ARG A 206 6.95 -35.09 -0.32
CA ARG A 206 6.61 -35.92 0.84
C ARG A 206 5.93 -37.19 0.39
#